data_AF-A0A926C415-F1
#
_entry.id   AF-A0A926C415-F1
#
_cell.length_a   1.000
_cell.length_b   1.000
_cell.length_c   1.000
_cell.angle_alpha   90.00
_cell.angle_beta   90.00
_cell.angle_gamma   90.00
#
_symmetry.space_group_name_H-M   'P 1'
#
loop_
_entity.id
_entity.type
_entity.pdbx_description
1 polymer ?
#
loop_
_entity_poly.entity_id
_entity_poly.type
_entity_poly.pdbx_seq_one_letter_code
_entity_poly.pdbx_strand_id
1 'polypeptide(L)'
;RDMIQNHLLQVLCMVATEAPVSFEANEVRNKKVDVLNAIRRIKPEQVGDVAVRGQYGPGVVKEKEVPGYRQEEGVKPDSATETFAAVKLYVDNWRWENVPFYLRTGKSLPEKTTVITVQFKPAPDYAFPDEATRTWQSNRLLIGVQPAMDIRLRFQVKRPGQTLAIDPVEMVFSYKTAYEGQEPEAYETLLLDVMTGDATLFMRADQVEAAWRVVTPILDAWSSETTADLPTYAPGSWGPEAADALVQHDGFQWMTK
;
A
#
# COMPACT_ATOMS: atom_id res chain seq x y z
N ARG A 1 -4.51 -12.46 -5.81
CA ARG A 1 -3.27 -13.31 -5.78
C ARG A 1 -2.04 -12.59 -6.35
N ASP A 2 -2.17 -11.96 -7.51
CA ASP A 2 -1.08 -11.35 -8.30
C ASP A 2 -0.24 -10.29 -7.54
N MET A 3 -0.87 -9.24 -7.03
CA MET A 3 -0.16 -8.08 -6.49
C MET A 3 0.09 -8.11 -4.98
N ILE A 4 -0.89 -8.57 -4.19
CA ILE A 4 -0.79 -8.52 -2.71
C ILE A 4 0.23 -9.51 -2.19
N GLN A 5 0.11 -10.79 -2.58
CA GLN A 5 0.93 -11.88 -2.03
C GLN A 5 2.43 -11.66 -2.27
N ASN A 6 2.79 -11.05 -3.40
CA ASN A 6 4.18 -10.81 -3.75
C ASN A 6 4.58 -9.35 -3.48
N HIS A 7 4.18 -8.42 -4.36
CA HIS A 7 4.70 -7.07 -4.36
C HIS A 7 4.36 -6.25 -3.11
N LEU A 8 3.09 -6.22 -2.70
CA LEU A 8 2.70 -5.39 -1.54
C LEU A 8 3.18 -5.96 -0.21
N LEU A 9 3.22 -7.28 -0.05
CA LEU A 9 3.83 -7.88 1.14
C LEU A 9 5.34 -7.64 1.20
N GLN A 10 6.05 -7.67 0.07
CA GLN A 10 7.46 -7.29 0.04
C GLN A 10 7.67 -5.83 0.47
N VAL A 11 6.86 -4.91 -0.06
CA VAL A 11 6.92 -3.49 0.32
C VAL A 11 6.60 -3.32 1.81
N LEU A 12 5.58 -4.01 2.33
CA LEU A 12 5.27 -4.03 3.76
C LEU A 12 6.50 -4.49 4.57
N CYS A 13 7.15 -5.57 4.16
CA CYS A 13 8.34 -6.09 4.84
C CYS A 13 9.49 -5.08 4.84
N MET A 14 9.72 -4.37 3.73
CA MET A 14 10.75 -3.32 3.66
C MET A 14 10.46 -2.16 4.61
N VAL A 15 9.19 -1.81 4.82
CA VAL A 15 8.80 -0.75 5.76
C VAL A 15 8.86 -1.23 7.20
N ALA A 16 8.43 -2.47 7.46
CA ALA A 16 8.20 -2.99 8.80
C ALA A 16 9.41 -3.72 9.41
N THR A 17 10.45 -3.99 8.63
CA THR A 17 11.65 -4.70 9.10
C THR A 17 12.34 -3.99 10.26
N GLU A 18 12.91 -4.77 11.18
CA GLU A 18 13.93 -4.25 12.09
C GLU A 18 15.21 -3.92 11.33
N ALA A 19 16.05 -3.08 11.93
CA ALA A 19 17.37 -2.79 11.38
C ALA A 19 18.18 -4.10 11.29
N PRO A 20 18.68 -4.48 10.10
CA PRO A 20 19.52 -5.66 9.96
C PRO A 20 20.89 -5.40 10.61
N VAL A 21 21.54 -6.45 11.12
CA VAL A 21 22.89 -6.29 11.70
C VAL A 21 23.97 -6.11 10.63
N SER A 22 23.67 -6.46 9.38
CA SER A 22 24.50 -6.25 8.20
C SER A 22 23.64 -6.21 6.93
N PHE A 23 24.21 -5.77 5.81
CA PHE A 23 23.55 -5.82 4.50
C PHE A 23 23.73 -7.14 3.76
N GLU A 24 24.19 -8.18 4.45
CA GLU A 24 24.30 -9.52 3.87
C GLU A 24 22.92 -10.03 3.45
N ALA A 25 22.82 -10.59 2.24
CA ALA A 25 21.54 -10.99 1.65
C ALA A 25 20.70 -11.90 2.56
N ASN A 26 21.33 -12.81 3.31
CA ASN A 26 20.62 -13.66 4.26
C ASN A 26 20.07 -12.89 5.46
N GLU A 27 20.82 -11.91 5.97
CA GLU A 27 20.38 -11.11 7.11
C GLU A 27 19.16 -10.25 6.74
N VAL A 28 19.23 -9.55 5.61
CA VAL A 28 18.09 -8.77 5.10
C VAL A 28 16.88 -9.66 4.87
N ARG A 29 17.09 -10.85 4.29
CA ARG A 29 16.00 -11.80 4.05
C ARG A 29 15.42 -12.38 5.34
N ASN A 30 16.23 -12.63 6.37
CA ASN A 30 15.74 -13.07 7.67
C ASN A 30 14.82 -12.03 8.30
N LYS A 31 15.20 -10.74 8.28
CA LYS A 31 14.34 -9.69 8.84
C LYS A 31 13.01 -9.53 8.10
N LYS A 32 13.00 -9.72 6.78
CA LYS A 32 11.75 -9.79 5.99
C LYS A 32 10.86 -10.97 6.43
N VAL A 33 11.45 -12.15 6.66
CA VAL A 33 10.71 -13.34 7.14
C VAL A 33 10.14 -13.10 8.53
N ASP A 34 10.90 -12.47 9.43
CA ASP A 34 10.45 -12.15 10.79
C ASP A 34 9.17 -11.29 10.76
N VAL A 35 9.12 -10.30 9.88
CA VAL A 35 7.90 -9.50 9.67
C VAL A 35 6.74 -10.37 9.20
N LEU A 36 6.93 -11.18 8.16
CA LEU A 36 5.85 -12.04 7.63
C LEU A 36 5.30 -12.99 8.69
N ASN A 37 6.17 -13.57 9.52
CA ASN A 37 5.77 -14.45 10.61
C ASN A 37 5.09 -13.70 11.77
N ALA A 38 5.40 -12.42 11.96
CA ALA A 38 4.76 -11.55 12.93
C ALA A 38 3.43 -10.96 12.42
N ILE A 39 3.05 -11.12 11.15
CA ILE A 39 1.74 -10.68 10.68
C ILE A 39 0.65 -11.45 11.44
N ARG A 40 -0.26 -10.69 12.07
CA ARG A 40 -1.36 -11.22 12.86
C ARG A 40 -2.19 -12.17 12.00
N ARG A 41 -2.42 -13.39 12.51
CA ARG A 41 -3.25 -14.38 11.81
C ARG A 41 -4.69 -13.89 11.69
N ILE A 42 -5.22 -13.94 10.48
CA ILE A 42 -6.61 -13.60 10.18
C ILE A 42 -7.43 -14.88 10.32
N LYS A 43 -8.41 -14.88 11.23
CA LYS A 43 -9.37 -15.98 11.31
C LYS A 43 -10.44 -15.82 10.23
N PRO A 44 -11.04 -16.90 9.70
CA PRO A 44 -12.06 -16.82 8.66
C PRO A 44 -13.20 -15.84 8.98
N GLU A 45 -13.67 -15.83 10.23
CA GLU A 45 -14.74 -14.95 10.69
C GLU A 45 -14.37 -13.46 10.74
N GLN A 46 -13.08 -13.12 10.67
CA GLN A 46 -12.58 -11.74 10.72
C GLN A 46 -12.27 -11.18 9.33
N VAL A 47 -12.35 -12.00 8.27
CA VAL A 47 -11.95 -11.58 6.92
C VAL A 47 -12.76 -10.36 6.45
N GLY A 48 -14.06 -10.32 6.74
CA GLY A 48 -14.92 -9.19 6.40
C GLY A 48 -14.54 -7.87 7.06
N ASP A 49 -13.87 -7.91 8.21
CA ASP A 49 -13.46 -6.70 8.95
C ASP A 49 -12.12 -6.15 8.46
N VAL A 50 -11.31 -6.98 7.79
CA VAL A 50 -9.92 -6.64 7.44
C VAL A 50 -9.64 -6.68 5.95
N ALA A 51 -10.51 -7.25 5.12
CA ALA A 51 -10.26 -7.41 3.70
C ALA A 51 -11.49 -7.06 2.88
N VAL A 52 -11.27 -6.25 1.85
CA VAL A 52 -12.27 -5.82 0.87
C VAL A 52 -11.80 -6.25 -0.51
N ARG A 53 -12.70 -6.85 -1.28
CA ARG A 53 -12.49 -7.14 -2.71
C ARG A 53 -13.47 -6.37 -3.57
N GLY A 54 -13.14 -6.23 -4.84
CA GLY A 54 -14.06 -5.70 -5.84
C GLY A 54 -13.71 -6.11 -7.26
N GLN A 55 -14.66 -5.90 -8.16
CA GLN A 55 -14.49 -6.15 -9.60
C GLN A 55 -14.96 -4.92 -10.40
N TYR A 56 -14.17 -4.45 -11.37
CA TYR A 56 -14.60 -3.30 -12.15
C TYR A 56 -15.77 -3.66 -13.06
N GLY A 57 -16.82 -2.83 -13.03
CA GLY A 57 -17.95 -2.89 -13.95
C GLY A 57 -17.64 -2.20 -15.29
N PRO A 58 -18.60 -2.13 -16.22
CA PRO A 58 -18.46 -1.27 -17.40
C PRO A 58 -18.44 0.21 -16.99
N GLY A 59 -17.73 1.03 -17.74
CA GLY A 59 -17.67 2.47 -17.46
C GLY A 59 -16.68 3.21 -18.35
N VAL A 60 -16.14 4.32 -17.85
CA VAL A 60 -15.25 5.20 -18.61
C VAL A 60 -13.97 5.45 -17.83
N VAL A 61 -12.82 5.21 -18.45
CA VAL A 61 -11.49 5.55 -17.90
C VAL A 61 -10.81 6.51 -18.86
N LYS A 62 -10.43 7.70 -18.39
CA LYS A 62 -9.73 8.71 -19.21
C LYS A 62 -10.44 8.95 -20.56
N GLU A 63 -11.74 9.18 -20.49
CA GLU A 63 -12.63 9.45 -21.63
C GLU A 63 -12.81 8.28 -22.62
N LYS A 64 -12.33 7.07 -22.28
CA LYS A 64 -12.53 5.86 -23.08
C LYS A 64 -13.49 4.92 -22.38
N GLU A 65 -14.47 4.42 -23.12
CA GLU A 65 -15.33 3.34 -22.64
C GLU A 65 -14.49 2.08 -22.43
N VAL A 66 -14.71 1.43 -21.29
CA VAL A 66 -14.05 0.18 -20.89
C VAL A 66 -15.15 -0.81 -20.55
N PRO A 67 -15.15 -2.02 -21.14
CA PRO A 67 -16.07 -3.08 -20.76
C PRO A 67 -15.86 -3.47 -19.29
N GLY A 68 -16.88 -4.04 -18.65
CA GLY A 68 -16.70 -4.63 -17.32
C GLY A 68 -15.80 -5.86 -17.39
N TYR A 69 -15.16 -6.24 -16.28
CA TYR A 69 -14.23 -7.37 -16.29
C TYR A 69 -14.83 -8.67 -16.86
N ARG A 70 -16.10 -8.97 -16.54
CA ARG A 70 -16.85 -10.14 -17.06
C ARG A 70 -17.23 -10.05 -18.56
N GLN A 71 -17.04 -8.88 -19.16
CA GLN A 71 -17.32 -8.60 -20.57
C GLN A 71 -16.02 -8.57 -21.42
N GLU A 72 -14.86 -8.67 -20.78
CA GLU A 72 -13.57 -8.73 -21.48
C GLU A 72 -13.42 -10.04 -22.25
N GLU A 73 -12.73 -9.98 -23.39
CA GLU A 73 -12.43 -11.16 -24.18
C GLU A 73 -11.60 -12.17 -23.38
N GLY A 74 -12.04 -13.44 -23.36
CA GLY A 74 -11.39 -14.51 -22.61
C GLY A 74 -11.75 -14.58 -21.12
N VAL A 75 -12.62 -13.70 -20.61
CA VAL A 75 -13.13 -13.79 -19.24
C VAL A 75 -14.47 -14.51 -19.21
N LYS A 76 -14.66 -15.39 -18.22
CA LYS A 76 -15.95 -16.08 -18.01
C LYS A 76 -17.02 -15.09 -17.54
N PRO A 77 -18.25 -15.12 -18.08
CA PRO A 77 -19.33 -14.21 -17.68
C PRO A 77 -19.71 -14.30 -16.19
N ASP A 78 -19.47 -15.46 -15.56
CA ASP A 78 -19.71 -15.73 -14.14
C ASP A 78 -18.44 -15.63 -13.28
N SER A 79 -17.38 -14.97 -13.77
CA SER A 79 -16.11 -14.91 -13.04
C SER A 79 -16.23 -14.23 -11.67
N ALA A 80 -15.72 -14.91 -10.65
CA ALA A 80 -15.58 -14.43 -9.28
C ALA A 80 -14.23 -13.72 -9.03
N THR A 81 -13.38 -13.57 -10.05
CA THR A 81 -12.02 -13.02 -9.88
C THR A 81 -12.07 -11.56 -9.47
N GLU A 82 -11.40 -11.24 -8.37
CA GLU A 82 -11.19 -9.87 -7.91
C GLU A 82 -10.25 -9.08 -8.85
N THR A 83 -10.62 -7.85 -9.18
CA THR A 83 -9.74 -6.89 -9.89
C THR A 83 -9.26 -5.77 -8.98
N PHE A 84 -9.77 -5.73 -7.75
CA PHE A 84 -9.39 -4.82 -6.69
C PHE A 84 -9.33 -5.59 -5.37
N ALA A 85 -8.36 -5.26 -4.53
CA ALA A 85 -8.31 -5.71 -3.16
C ALA A 85 -7.69 -4.64 -2.24
N ALA A 86 -8.27 -4.48 -1.06
CA ALA A 86 -7.72 -3.72 0.05
C ALA A 86 -7.68 -4.61 1.30
N VAL A 87 -6.56 -4.60 2.03
CA VAL A 87 -6.34 -5.46 3.20
C VAL A 87 -5.70 -4.65 4.32
N LYS A 88 -6.25 -4.77 5.52
CA LYS A 88 -5.72 -4.28 6.79
C LYS A 88 -4.96 -5.40 7.48
N LEU A 89 -3.70 -5.16 7.82
CA LEU A 89 -2.83 -6.10 8.52
C LEU A 89 -2.28 -5.45 9.79
N TYR A 90 -1.91 -6.28 10.76
CA TYR A 90 -1.12 -5.89 11.91
C TYR A 90 0.15 -6.73 11.94
N VAL A 91 1.26 -6.13 12.40
CA VAL A 91 2.51 -6.83 12.66
C VAL A 91 2.70 -6.89 14.16
N ASP A 92 2.54 -8.07 14.75
CA ASP A 92 2.57 -8.32 16.19
C ASP A 92 4.02 -8.40 16.69
N ASN A 93 4.69 -7.25 16.71
CA ASN A 93 5.99 -7.06 17.34
C ASN A 93 6.03 -5.75 18.14
N TRP A 94 7.10 -5.55 18.93
CA TRP A 94 7.24 -4.37 19.80
C TRP A 94 7.16 -3.04 19.03
N ARG A 95 7.72 -2.96 17.82
CA ARG A 95 7.79 -1.73 17.03
C ARG A 95 6.43 -1.33 16.46
N TRP A 96 5.64 -2.30 16.02
CA TRP A 96 4.41 -2.10 15.25
C TRP A 96 3.13 -2.44 16.01
N GLU A 97 3.23 -2.61 17.33
CA GLU A 97 2.08 -2.88 18.18
C GLU A 97 0.97 -1.83 17.94
N ASN A 98 -0.22 -2.32 17.62
CA ASN A 98 -1.42 -1.52 17.33
C ASN A 98 -1.29 -0.52 16.16
N VAL A 99 -0.30 -0.68 15.28
CA VAL A 99 -0.18 0.11 14.05
C VAL A 99 -0.79 -0.67 12.88
N PRO A 100 -1.91 -0.21 12.28
CA PRO A 100 -2.49 -0.87 11.14
C PRO A 100 -1.70 -0.58 9.86
N PHE A 101 -1.48 -1.62 9.06
CA PHE A 101 -0.94 -1.53 7.70
C PHE A 101 -2.06 -1.74 6.70
N TYR A 102 -2.34 -0.74 5.87
CA TYR A 102 -3.32 -0.88 4.79
C TYR A 102 -2.64 -1.06 3.46
N LEU A 103 -2.97 -2.16 2.79
CA LEU A 103 -2.51 -2.50 1.46
C LEU A 103 -3.68 -2.34 0.51
N ARG A 104 -3.49 -1.64 -0.62
CA ARG A 104 -4.53 -1.48 -1.65
C ARG A 104 -3.92 -1.63 -3.04
N THR A 105 -4.60 -2.39 -3.88
CA THR A 105 -4.26 -2.56 -5.29
C THR A 105 -5.51 -2.78 -6.11
N GLY A 106 -5.50 -2.34 -7.37
CA GLY A 106 -6.59 -2.60 -8.27
C GLY A 106 -6.26 -2.26 -9.72
N LYS A 107 -7.08 -2.78 -10.62
CA LYS A 107 -7.06 -2.47 -12.05
C LYS A 107 -8.16 -1.46 -12.38
N SER A 108 -8.01 -0.77 -13.51
CA SER A 108 -8.96 0.24 -13.97
C SER A 108 -9.22 1.34 -12.93
N LEU A 109 -8.19 1.67 -12.13
CA LEU A 109 -8.17 2.83 -11.24
C LEU A 109 -7.79 4.09 -12.06
N PRO A 110 -8.04 5.32 -11.58
CA PRO A 110 -7.83 6.52 -12.40
C PRO A 110 -6.37 6.75 -12.78
N GLU A 111 -5.42 6.29 -11.96
CA GLU A 111 -3.99 6.47 -12.19
C GLU A 111 -3.17 5.21 -11.89
N LYS A 112 -2.12 4.99 -12.69
CA LYS A 112 -1.09 3.99 -12.41
C LYS A 112 -0.08 4.61 -11.45
N THR A 113 -0.11 4.20 -10.19
CA THR A 113 0.80 4.69 -9.16
C THR A 113 1.17 3.58 -8.16
N THR A 114 2.37 3.66 -7.61
CA THR A 114 2.85 2.83 -6.50
C THR A 114 3.45 3.78 -5.47
N VAL A 115 2.86 3.82 -4.29
CA VAL A 115 3.20 4.79 -3.26
C VAL A 115 3.13 4.13 -1.87
N ILE A 116 4.05 4.53 -1.00
CA ILE A 116 4.02 4.21 0.42
C ILE A 116 3.66 5.49 1.15
N THR A 117 2.66 5.44 2.02
CA THR A 117 2.30 6.56 2.88
C THR A 117 2.47 6.16 4.34
N VAL A 118 3.31 6.87 5.08
CA VAL A 118 3.43 6.77 6.52
C VAL A 118 2.79 8.02 7.13
N GLN A 119 1.64 7.83 7.78
CA GLN A 119 0.99 8.88 8.55
C GLN A 119 1.44 8.79 10.00
N PHE A 120 2.07 9.87 10.49
CA PHE A 120 2.49 9.95 11.88
C PHE A 120 1.28 10.23 12.78
N LYS A 121 1.39 9.89 14.06
CA LYS A 121 0.42 10.32 15.06
C LYS A 121 0.36 11.86 15.10
N PRO A 122 -0.80 12.46 15.42
CA PRO A 122 -0.89 13.89 15.60
C PRO A 122 0.10 14.31 16.70
N ALA A 123 0.94 15.30 16.40
CA ALA A 123 1.77 15.91 17.41
C ALA A 123 0.88 16.74 18.35
N PRO A 124 1.18 16.77 19.67
CA PRO A 124 0.43 17.62 20.59
C PRO A 124 0.53 19.08 20.16
N ASP A 125 -0.60 19.77 20.12
CA ASP A 125 -0.75 21.14 19.63
C ASP A 125 -1.08 22.15 20.75
N TYR A 126 -1.18 21.70 22.00
CA TYR A 126 -1.53 22.51 23.18
C TYR A 126 -0.64 23.74 23.43
N ALA A 127 0.55 23.78 22.83
CA ALA A 127 1.46 24.93 22.93
C ALA A 127 1.03 26.09 22.02
N PHE A 128 0.07 25.87 21.12
CA PHE A 128 -0.42 26.85 20.15
C PHE A 128 -1.86 27.24 20.48
N PRO A 129 -2.24 28.52 20.31
CA PRO A 129 -3.64 28.95 20.38
C PRO A 129 -4.48 28.23 19.31
N ASP A 130 -5.76 27.99 19.60
CA ASP A 130 -6.69 27.29 18.68
C ASP A 130 -6.77 27.96 17.30
N GLU A 131 -6.64 29.29 17.22
CA GLU A 131 -6.64 29.99 15.95
C GLU A 131 -5.42 29.69 15.09
N ALA A 132 -4.29 29.34 15.72
CA ALA A 132 -3.04 29.03 15.06
C ALA A 132 -3.04 27.63 14.42
N THR A 133 -3.90 26.72 14.89
CA THR A 133 -3.91 25.28 14.53
C THR A 133 -5.11 24.88 13.67
N ARG A 134 -5.91 25.83 13.17
CA ARG A 134 -7.10 25.54 12.34
C ARG A 134 -6.84 24.66 11.12
N THR A 135 -5.64 24.74 10.55
CA THR A 135 -5.20 23.96 9.38
C THR A 135 -4.23 22.83 9.76
N TRP A 136 -4.12 22.50 11.05
CA TRP A 136 -3.21 21.48 11.56
C TRP A 136 -3.54 20.10 10.98
N GLN A 137 -2.50 19.39 10.59
CA GLN A 137 -2.57 18.07 10.00
C GLN A 137 -1.43 17.22 10.54
N SER A 138 -1.67 15.92 10.70
CA SER A 138 -0.60 15.00 11.08
C SER A 138 0.55 15.04 10.06
N ASN A 139 1.78 14.95 10.56
CA ASN A 139 2.95 14.81 9.70
C ASN A 139 2.77 13.56 8.83
N ARG A 140 3.38 13.60 7.63
CA ARG A 140 3.26 12.50 6.67
C ARG A 140 4.52 12.36 5.86
N LEU A 141 4.99 11.13 5.70
CA LEU A 141 6.03 10.76 4.75
C LEU A 141 5.38 9.99 3.60
N LEU A 142 5.54 10.50 2.38
CA LEU A 142 5.12 9.85 1.15
C LEU A 142 6.37 9.44 0.37
N ILE A 143 6.43 8.18 -0.03
CA ILE A 143 7.50 7.64 -0.87
C ILE A 143 6.83 7.14 -2.16
N GLY A 144 6.97 7.91 -3.23
CA GLY A 144 6.49 7.57 -4.56
C GLY A 144 7.48 6.63 -5.24
N VAL A 145 7.09 5.37 -5.46
CA VAL A 145 7.95 4.37 -6.11
C VAL A 145 7.90 4.56 -7.62
N GLN A 146 6.70 4.55 -8.22
CA GLN A 146 6.51 4.83 -9.64
C GLN A 146 5.12 5.43 -9.90
N PRO A 147 4.95 6.35 -10.87
CA PRO A 147 5.99 6.92 -11.75
C PRO A 147 6.67 8.17 -11.18
N ALA A 148 6.28 8.58 -9.97
CA ALA A 148 6.73 9.84 -9.37
C ALA A 148 8.21 9.82 -8.99
N MET A 149 8.69 8.72 -8.39
CA MET A 149 10.08 8.54 -7.93
C MET A 149 10.51 9.75 -7.09
N ASP A 150 9.75 9.97 -6.02
CA ASP A 150 9.88 11.12 -5.14
C ASP A 150 9.70 10.75 -3.66
N ILE A 151 10.22 11.60 -2.79
CA ILE A 151 10.02 11.51 -1.34
C ILE A 151 9.47 12.86 -0.88
N ARG A 152 8.31 12.85 -0.23
CA ARG A 152 7.67 14.06 0.30
C ARG A 152 7.45 13.95 1.79
N LEU A 153 7.96 14.91 2.54
CA LEU A 153 7.68 15.06 3.96
C LEU A 153 6.77 16.26 4.16
N ARG A 154 5.56 16.01 4.62
CA ARG A 154 4.62 17.05 5.06
C ARG A 154 4.75 17.27 6.55
N PHE A 155 4.92 18.52 6.95
CA PHE A 155 5.05 18.94 8.35
C PHE A 155 4.53 20.37 8.55
N GLN A 156 4.43 20.79 9.80
CA GLN A 156 3.86 22.07 10.20
C GLN A 156 4.93 23.16 10.32
N VAL A 157 4.67 24.35 9.76
CA VAL A 157 5.58 25.51 9.84
C VAL A 157 4.80 26.78 10.17
N LYS A 158 5.41 27.69 10.95
CA LYS A 158 4.86 29.03 11.20
C LYS A 158 4.75 29.79 9.87
N ARG A 159 3.54 30.23 9.51
CA ARG A 159 3.31 31.14 8.40
C ARG A 159 4.15 32.41 8.60
N PRO A 160 4.96 32.83 7.61
CA PRO A 160 5.67 34.11 7.68
C PRO A 160 4.68 35.26 7.93
N GLY A 161 4.94 36.05 8.97
CA GLY A 161 4.07 37.13 9.39
C GLY A 161 4.10 37.42 10.89
N GLN A 162 3.31 38.42 11.28
CA GLN A 162 3.16 38.86 12.67
C GLN A 162 2.16 37.99 13.46
N THR A 163 1.20 37.36 12.77
CA THR A 163 0.26 36.44 13.39
C THR A 163 0.90 35.08 13.64
N LEU A 164 0.52 34.45 14.75
CA LEU A 164 0.86 33.06 15.01
C LEU A 164 -0.17 32.18 14.28
N ALA A 165 0.19 31.77 13.07
CA ALA A 165 -0.57 30.80 12.27
C ALA A 165 0.39 29.72 11.79
N ILE A 166 -0.07 28.48 11.76
CA ILE A 166 0.73 27.32 11.36
C ILE A 166 0.05 26.69 10.16
N ASP A 167 0.84 26.39 9.13
CA ASP A 167 0.35 25.71 7.94
C ASP A 167 1.15 24.44 7.65
N PRO A 168 0.48 23.43 7.06
CA PRO A 168 1.18 22.29 6.51
C PRO A 168 1.96 22.71 5.26
N VAL A 169 3.25 22.38 5.23
CA VAL A 169 4.13 22.54 4.07
C VAL A 169 4.72 21.19 3.68
N GLU A 170 5.19 21.07 2.44
CA GLU A 170 5.86 19.86 1.92
C GLU A 170 7.32 20.15 1.58
N MET A 171 8.22 19.32 2.08
CA MET A 171 9.58 19.18 1.53
C MET A 171 9.57 18.05 0.52
N VAL A 172 10.06 18.31 -0.69
CA VAL A 172 10.02 17.37 -1.82
C VAL A 172 11.44 17.10 -2.31
N PHE A 173 11.79 15.81 -2.37
CA PHE A 173 12.94 15.29 -3.11
C PHE A 173 12.41 14.52 -4.33
N SER A 174 12.99 14.75 -5.51
CA SER A 174 12.61 14.05 -6.74
C SER A 174 13.85 13.53 -7.46
N TYR A 175 13.89 12.23 -7.73
CA TYR A 175 15.01 11.59 -8.44
C TYR A 175 15.25 12.23 -9.81
N LYS A 176 14.17 12.54 -10.53
CA LYS A 176 14.21 13.20 -11.85
C LYS A 176 14.90 14.57 -11.83
N THR A 177 14.86 15.28 -10.70
CA THR A 177 15.49 16.59 -10.55
C THR A 177 16.89 16.51 -9.95
N ALA A 178 17.17 15.47 -9.16
CA ALA A 178 18.42 15.33 -8.41
C ALA A 178 19.53 14.64 -9.20
N TYR A 179 19.17 13.79 -10.16
CA TYR A 179 20.13 13.01 -10.95
C TYR A 179 19.91 13.20 -12.45
N GLU A 180 21.01 13.28 -13.18
CA GLU A 180 21.04 13.20 -14.64
C GLU A 180 21.32 11.75 -15.04
N GLY A 181 20.50 11.16 -15.92
CA GLY A 181 20.67 9.79 -16.41
C GLY A 181 19.37 9.01 -16.49
N GLN A 182 19.44 7.82 -17.11
CA GLN A 182 18.36 6.84 -17.05
C GLN A 182 18.59 5.93 -15.85
N GLU A 183 17.54 5.74 -15.06
CA GLU A 183 17.54 4.71 -14.03
C GLU A 183 17.55 3.34 -14.72
N PRO A 184 18.34 2.36 -14.21
CA PRO A 184 18.36 1.02 -14.75
C PRO A 184 16.96 0.41 -14.65
N GLU A 185 16.59 -0.37 -15.66
CA GLU A 185 15.32 -1.07 -15.65
C GLU A 185 15.32 -2.17 -14.57
N ALA A 186 14.14 -2.57 -14.09
CA ALA A 186 14.05 -3.50 -12.97
C ALA A 186 14.72 -4.85 -13.27
N TYR A 187 14.61 -5.38 -14.49
CA TYR A 187 15.27 -6.62 -14.86
C TYR A 187 16.77 -6.45 -15.10
N GLU A 188 17.24 -5.27 -15.53
CA GLU A 188 18.69 -5.02 -15.63
C GLU A 188 19.37 -5.18 -14.27
N THR A 189 18.77 -4.60 -13.23
CA THR A 189 19.26 -4.71 -11.84
C THR A 189 19.24 -6.17 -11.38
N LEU A 190 18.11 -6.87 -11.55
CA LEU A 190 17.98 -8.26 -11.09
C LEU A 190 18.89 -9.23 -11.85
N LEU A 191 19.14 -9.01 -13.14
CA LEU A 191 20.07 -9.83 -13.92
C LEU A 191 21.52 -9.63 -13.44
N LEU A 192 21.91 -8.38 -13.14
CA LEU A 192 23.21 -8.10 -12.57
C LEU A 192 23.39 -8.79 -11.22
N ASP A 193 22.39 -8.70 -10.34
CA ASP A 193 22.40 -9.36 -9.02
C ASP A 193 22.59 -10.88 -9.15
N VAL A 194 21.95 -11.53 -10.13
CA VAL A 194 22.16 -12.95 -10.41
C VAL A 194 23.61 -13.23 -10.83
N MET A 195 24.20 -12.38 -11.66
CA MET A 195 25.58 -12.53 -12.12
C MET A 195 26.60 -12.33 -11.00
N THR A 196 26.32 -11.44 -10.05
CA THR A 196 27.19 -11.15 -8.89
C THR A 196 26.92 -12.06 -7.70
N GLY A 197 25.84 -12.84 -7.73
CA GLY A 197 25.44 -13.73 -6.64
C GLY A 197 24.76 -13.00 -5.47
N ASP A 198 24.24 -11.79 -5.68
CA ASP A 198 23.48 -11.06 -4.67
C ASP A 198 22.01 -11.52 -4.67
N ALA A 199 21.57 -12.07 -3.54
CA ALA A 199 20.21 -12.57 -3.38
C ALA A 199 19.29 -11.61 -2.59
N THR A 200 19.72 -10.38 -2.30
CA THR A 200 19.04 -9.44 -1.39
C THR A 200 17.65 -9.02 -1.89
N LEU A 201 17.51 -8.86 -3.21
CA LEU A 201 16.24 -8.49 -3.87
C LEU A 201 15.35 -9.69 -4.22
N PHE A 202 15.81 -10.92 -3.96
CA PHE A 202 15.09 -12.15 -4.30
C PHE A 202 14.34 -12.74 -3.10
N MET A 203 13.13 -13.23 -3.36
CA MET A 203 12.36 -13.96 -2.35
C MET A 203 12.97 -15.33 -2.10
N ARG A 204 13.15 -15.67 -0.83
CA ARG A 204 13.55 -17.02 -0.40
C ARG A 204 12.29 -17.89 -0.22
N ALA A 205 12.44 -19.22 -0.35
CA ALA A 205 11.29 -20.14 -0.30
C ALA A 205 10.44 -20.00 0.97
N ASP A 206 11.07 -19.82 2.13
CA ASP A 206 10.40 -19.58 3.41
C ASP A 206 9.60 -18.25 3.44
N GLN A 207 10.08 -17.19 2.79
CA GLN A 207 9.34 -15.95 2.60
C GLN A 207 8.09 -16.16 1.75
N VAL A 208 8.21 -16.93 0.66
CA VAL A 208 7.08 -17.22 -0.23
C VAL A 208 6.00 -17.99 0.54
N GLU A 209 6.38 -19.02 1.30
CA GLU A 209 5.45 -19.79 2.13
C GLU A 209 4.80 -18.93 3.22
N ALA A 210 5.57 -18.06 3.89
CA ALA A 210 5.04 -17.15 4.90
C ALA A 210 4.03 -16.16 4.29
N ALA A 211 4.35 -15.58 3.14
CA ALA A 211 3.44 -14.70 2.42
C ALA A 211 2.15 -15.41 2.01
N TRP A 212 2.22 -16.68 1.59
CA TRP A 212 1.02 -17.49 1.33
C TRP A 212 0.18 -17.70 2.59
N ARG A 213 0.80 -18.07 3.72
CA ARG A 213 0.07 -18.23 4.99
C ARG A 213 -0.72 -16.98 5.41
N VAL A 214 -0.22 -15.78 5.07
CA VAL A 214 -0.89 -14.51 5.36
C VAL A 214 -2.15 -14.33 4.51
N VAL A 215 -2.09 -14.62 3.21
CA VAL A 215 -3.19 -14.33 2.28
C VAL A 215 -4.19 -15.47 2.14
N THR A 216 -3.81 -16.72 2.42
CA THR A 216 -4.66 -17.90 2.24
C THR A 216 -6.02 -17.79 2.95
N PRO A 217 -6.12 -17.38 4.23
CA PRO A 217 -7.42 -17.25 4.90
C PRO A 217 -8.39 -16.31 4.18
N ILE A 218 -7.86 -15.21 3.60
CA ILE A 218 -8.65 -14.25 2.82
C ILE A 218 -9.13 -14.90 1.51
N LEU A 219 -8.22 -15.59 0.81
CA LEU A 219 -8.54 -16.26 -0.45
C LEU A 219 -9.57 -17.38 -0.27
N ASP A 220 -9.45 -18.15 0.80
CA ASP A 220 -10.35 -19.27 1.11
C ASP A 220 -11.75 -18.74 1.42
N ALA A 221 -11.88 -17.70 2.27
CA ALA A 221 -13.14 -17.05 2.56
C ALA A 221 -13.82 -16.52 1.28
N TRP A 222 -13.08 -15.77 0.46
CA TRP A 222 -13.59 -15.22 -0.79
C TRP A 222 -13.96 -16.28 -1.84
N SER A 223 -13.35 -17.46 -1.80
CA SER A 223 -13.69 -18.58 -2.69
C SER A 223 -15.00 -19.28 -2.31
N SER A 224 -15.43 -19.14 -1.06
CA SER A 224 -16.66 -19.76 -0.54
C SER A 224 -17.92 -18.89 -0.76
N GLU A 225 -17.71 -17.60 -1.02
CA GLU A 225 -18.78 -16.64 -1.32
C GLU A 225 -19.26 -16.76 -2.77
N THR A 226 -20.52 -16.38 -3.03
CA THR A 226 -21.08 -16.45 -4.38
C THR A 226 -20.71 -15.24 -5.23
N THR A 227 -20.74 -15.40 -6.55
CA THR A 227 -20.40 -14.36 -7.52
C THR A 227 -21.34 -13.14 -7.50
N ALA A 228 -22.53 -13.30 -6.94
CA ALA A 228 -23.52 -12.23 -6.75
C ALA A 228 -23.12 -11.26 -5.63
N ASP A 229 -22.28 -11.70 -4.70
CA ASP A 229 -21.86 -10.93 -3.53
C ASP A 229 -20.61 -10.08 -3.80
N LEU A 230 -19.99 -10.20 -4.99
CA LEU A 230 -18.77 -9.48 -5.35
C LEU A 230 -19.05 -7.99 -5.64
N PRO A 231 -18.58 -7.05 -4.82
CA PRO A 231 -18.86 -5.63 -5.02
C PRO A 231 -18.26 -5.14 -6.33
N THR A 232 -19.05 -4.39 -7.10
CA THR A 232 -18.58 -3.75 -8.31
C THR A 232 -18.12 -2.31 -8.04
N TYR A 233 -17.14 -1.84 -8.81
CA TYR A 233 -16.73 -0.44 -8.78
C TYR A 233 -16.63 0.12 -10.20
N ALA A 234 -16.88 1.41 -10.34
CA ALA A 234 -16.79 2.09 -11.62
C ALA A 234 -15.31 2.15 -12.06
N PRO A 235 -14.98 1.78 -13.31
CA PRO A 235 -13.68 2.10 -13.88
C PRO A 235 -13.38 3.59 -13.71
N GLY A 236 -12.14 3.92 -13.34
CA GLY A 236 -11.72 5.29 -13.06
C GLY A 236 -12.03 5.75 -11.64
N SER A 237 -12.70 4.96 -10.80
CA SER A 237 -12.80 5.20 -9.36
C SER A 237 -11.61 4.58 -8.60
N TRP A 238 -11.44 4.95 -7.32
CA TRP A 238 -10.42 4.37 -6.44
C TRP A 238 -10.81 3.03 -5.80
N GLY A 239 -11.74 2.31 -6.42
CA GLY A 239 -12.29 1.05 -5.93
C GLY A 239 -13.70 1.18 -5.35
N PRO A 240 -14.18 0.14 -4.64
CA PRO A 240 -15.48 0.15 -3.98
C PRO A 240 -15.47 0.99 -2.70
N GLU A 241 -16.61 1.55 -2.31
CA GLU A 241 -16.78 2.39 -1.10
C GLU A 241 -16.36 1.66 0.19
N ALA A 242 -16.52 0.33 0.23
CA ALA A 242 -16.07 -0.50 1.35
C ALA A 242 -14.56 -0.37 1.62
N ALA A 243 -13.75 -0.08 0.59
CA ALA A 243 -12.32 0.14 0.76
C ALA A 243 -12.02 1.44 1.49
N ASP A 244 -12.82 2.50 1.28
CA ASP A 244 -12.72 3.74 2.05
C ASP A 244 -13.21 3.54 3.48
N ALA A 245 -14.30 2.80 3.66
CA ALA A 245 -14.82 2.46 4.99
C ALA A 245 -13.78 1.70 5.85
N LEU A 246 -13.00 0.81 5.24
CA LEU A 246 -11.95 0.02 5.91
C LEU A 246 -10.91 0.89 6.65
N VAL A 247 -10.48 2.01 6.06
CA VAL A 247 -9.52 2.93 6.69
C VAL A 247 -10.20 3.95 7.60
N GLN A 248 -11.43 4.36 7.26
CA GLN A 248 -12.20 5.32 8.04
C GLN A 248 -12.61 4.80 9.40
N HIS A 249 -12.82 3.47 9.54
CA HIS A 249 -13.09 2.83 10.82
C HIS A 249 -12.03 3.17 11.88
N ASP A 250 -10.78 3.37 11.47
CA ASP A 250 -9.67 3.70 12.37
C ASP A 250 -9.30 5.21 12.30
N GLY A 251 -10.14 6.04 11.67
CA GLY A 251 -9.95 7.49 11.56
C GLY A 251 -8.96 7.92 10.46
N PHE A 252 -8.62 7.02 9.53
CA PHE A 252 -7.72 7.32 8.41
C PHE A 252 -8.49 7.52 7.09
N GLN A 253 -7.78 8.04 6.09
CA GLN A 253 -8.29 8.16 4.72
C GLN A 253 -7.18 7.79 3.74
N TRP A 254 -7.57 7.20 2.61
CA TRP A 254 -6.64 6.97 1.51
C TRP A 254 -6.13 8.30 0.94
N MET A 255 -4.87 8.30 0.54
CA MET A 255 -4.21 9.48 0.01
C MET A 255 -4.48 9.74 -1.46
N THR A 256 -4.65 8.69 -2.22
CA THR A 256 -5.02 8.81 -3.63
C THR A 256 -6.55 8.78 -3.71
N LYS A 257 -7.10 9.88 -4.21
CA LYS A 257 -8.53 10.20 -4.38
C LYS A 257 -8.77 10.74 -5.79
#